data_AF-W7YLQ5-F1
#
_entry.id   AF-W7YLQ5-F1
#
_cell.length_a   1.000
_cell.length_b   1.000
_cell.length_c   1.000
_cell.angle_alpha   90.00
_cell.angle_beta   90.00
_cell.angle_gamma   90.00
#
_symmetry.space_group_name_H-M   'P 1'
#
loop_
_entity.id
_entity.type
_entity.pdbx_description
1 polymer ?
#
loop_
_entity_poly.entity_id
_entity_poly.type
_entity_poly.pdbx_seq_one_letter_code
_entity_poly.pdbx_strand_id
1 'polypeptide(L)' 'MKIGYARVSTKDQKLELQIEALEKYGCELIFKETKSALKERPELHL' A
#
# COMPACT_ATOMS: atom_id res chain seq x y z
N MET A 1 19.87 -2.94 1.77
CA MET A 1 18.73 -2.02 1.83
C MET A 1 17.52 -2.59 1.11
N LYS A 2 16.58 -3.13 1.88
CA LYS A 2 15.27 -3.56 1.37
C LYS A 2 14.24 -2.48 1.67
N ILE A 3 13.46 -2.10 0.66
CA ILE A 3 12.41 -1.09 0.77
C ILE A 3 11.07 -1.78 0.56
N GLY A 4 10.18 -1.66 1.54
CA GLY A 4 8.82 -2.15 1.51
C GLY A 4 7.84 -1.07 1.07
N TYR A 5 6.79 -1.46 0.36
CA TYR A 5 5.69 -0.58 -0.04
C TYR A 5 4.35 -1.20 0.31
N ALA A 6 3.56 -0.52 1.14
CA ALA A 6 2.23 -0.91 1.55
C ALA A 6 1.21 0.13 1.06
N ARG A 7 0.12 -0.32 0.43
CA ARG A 7 -0.93 0.56 -0.09
C ARG A 7 -2.31 0.02 0.24
N VAL A 8 -3.18 0.90 0.76
CA VAL A 8 -4.56 0.57 1.12
C VAL A 8 -5.57 1.54 0.51
N SER A 9 -6.73 1.01 0.16
CA SER A 9 -7.82 1.78 -0.49
C SER A 9 -8.79 2.41 0.52
N THR A 10 -8.69 2.06 1.78
CA THR A 10 -9.53 2.61 2.85
C THR A 10 -8.72 2.58 4.12
N LYS A 11 -8.90 3.57 5.00
CA LYS A 11 -8.14 3.71 6.25
C LYS A 11 -8.23 2.48 7.18
N ASP A 12 -9.21 1.62 6.94
CA ASP A 12 -9.56 0.46 7.76
C ASP A 12 -9.02 -0.88 7.23
N GLN A 13 -8.58 -0.93 5.96
CA GLN A 13 -8.14 -2.20 5.38
C GLN A 13 -6.68 -2.48 5.76
N LYS A 14 -6.46 -3.34 6.77
CA LYS A 14 -5.33 -4.29 6.90
C LYS A 14 -3.93 -3.77 6.49
N LEU A 15 -3.65 -2.48 6.67
CA LEU A 15 -2.34 -1.89 6.38
C LEU A 15 -1.27 -2.51 7.29
N GLU A 16 -1.65 -2.77 8.53
CA GLU A 16 -0.81 -3.37 9.57
C GLU A 16 -0.30 -4.74 9.14
N LEU A 17 -1.15 -5.61 8.57
CA LEU A 17 -0.72 -6.93 8.08
C LEU A 17 0.30 -6.85 6.94
N GLN A 18 0.20 -5.85 6.07
CA GLN A 18 1.21 -5.63 5.02
C GLN A 18 2.52 -5.09 5.61
N ILE A 19 2.45 -4.17 6.57
CA ILE A 19 3.63 -3.64 7.25
C ILE A 19 4.34 -4.76 8.02
N GLU A 20 3.62 -5.55 8.82
CA GLU A 20 4.18 -6.68 9.56
C GLU A 20 4.85 -7.71 8.65
N ALA A 21 4.28 -7.97 7.47
CA ALA A 21 4.90 -8.85 6.48
C ALA A 21 6.21 -8.27 5.92
N LEU A 22 6.24 -6.95 5.64
CA LEU A 22 7.42 -6.26 5.15
C LEU A 22 8.53 -6.17 6.22
N GLU A 23 8.16 -5.96 7.48
CA GLU A 23 9.05 -6.00 8.63
C GLU A 23 9.64 -7.40 8.83
N LYS A 24 8.82 -8.46 8.77
CA LYS A 24 9.30 -9.85 8.80
C LYS A 24 10.23 -10.20 7.65
N TYR A 25 10.07 -9.54 6.50
CA TYR A 25 10.95 -9.71 5.35
C TYR A 25 12.30 -8.99 5.49
N GLY A 26 12.46 -8.16 6.52
CA GLY A 26 13.65 -7.36 6.81
C GLY A 26 13.73 -6.09 5.96
N CYS A 27 12.59 -5.44 5.68
CA CYS A 27 12.58 -4.13 5.03
C CYS A 27 13.03 -3.05 6.04
N GLU A 28 14.06 -2.28 5.69
CA GLU A 28 14.61 -1.20 6.53
C GLU A 28 13.80 0.09 6.37
N LEU A 29 13.15 0.28 5.22
CA LEU A 29 12.33 1.45 4.91
C LEU A 29 10.98 0.98 4.38
N ILE A 30 9.89 1.40 5.01
CA ILE A 30 8.53 1.02 4.61
C ILE A 30 7.74 2.28 4.27
N PHE A 31 7.30 2.37 3.02
CA PHE A 31 6.45 3.45 2.54
C PHE A 31 4.98 3.02 2.59
N LYS A 32 4.11 3.88 3.14
CA LYS A 32 2.67 3.65 3.24
C LYS A 32 1.90 4.68 2.42
N GLU A 33 1.05 4.21 1.52
CA GLU A 33 0.18 5.05 0.71
C GLU A 33 -1.29 4.69 0.95
N THR A 34 -2.08 5.67 1.38
CA THR A 34 -3.54 5.51 1.54
C THR A 34 -4.22 6.21 0.38
N LYS A 35 -4.52 5.46 -0.69
CA LYS A 35 -5.17 6.00 -1.89
C LYS A 35 -6.42 5.21 -2.17
N SER A 36 -7.57 5.82 -1.88
CA SER A 36 -8.86 5.20 -2.14
C SER A 36 -9.03 4.86 -3.61
N ALA A 37 -9.50 3.64 -3.87
CA ALA A 37 -9.75 3.09 -5.20
C ALA A 37 -10.81 3.87 -6.02
N LEU A 38 -11.35 4.96 -5.45
CA LEU A 38 -12.35 5.85 -6.03
C LEU A 38 -11.76 7.18 -6.55
N LYS A 39 -10.47 7.23 -6.87
CA LYS A 39 -9.97 8.31 -7.74
C LYS A 39 -10.03 7.80 -9.16
N GLU A 40 -11.12 8.15 -9.83
CA GLU A 40 -11.35 8.23 -11.28
C GLU A 40 -10.32 7.47 -12.14
N ARG A 41 -10.80 6.45 -12.86
CA ARG A 41 -10.09 5.83 -13.98
C ARG A 41 -10.59 6.49 -15.27
N PRO A 42 -10.06 7.65 -15.71
CA PRO A 42 -10.49 8.28 -16.95
C PRO A 42 -10.08 7.50 -18.23
N GLU A 43 -9.33 6.40 -18.12
CA GLU A 43 -8.83 5.64 -19.28
C GLU A 43 -9.54 4.30 -19.51
N LEU A 44 -10.85 4.20 -19.24
CA LEU A 44 -11.68 3.09 -19.75
C LEU A 44 -12.78 3.58 -20.70
N HIS A 45 -12.50 4.60 -21.49
CA HIS A 45 -13.27 4.93 -22.69
C HIS A 45 -12.29 5.13 -23.84
N LEU A 46 -11.97 4.03 -24.53
CA LEU A 46 -11.58 4.02 -25.94
C LEU A 46 -12.77 3.49 -26.73
#